data_AF-A0A449G7V9-F1
#
_entry.id   AF-A0A449G7V9-F1
#
_cell.length_a   1.000
_cell.length_b   1.000
_cell.length_c   1.000
_cell.angle_alpha   90.00
_cell.angle_beta   90.00
_cell.angle_gamma   90.00
#
_symmetry.space_group_name_H-M   'P 1'
#
loop_
_entity.id
_entity.type
_entity.pdbx_description
1 polymer ?
#
loop_
_entity_poly.entity_id
_entity_poly.type
_entity_poly.pdbx_seq_one_letter_code
_entity_poly.pdbx_strand_id
1 'polypeptide(L)'
;MELSDVVASAMFAGVVAYALFAGADFGSGFWDLTAGGARRGGRLRVLIDHSICPVWEANHVWLIYILVFLWTAYPGAFAAIMTTLFIP
;
A
#
# COMPACT_ATOMS: atom_id res chain seq x y z
N MET A 1 20.01 11.67 -17.11
CA MET A 1 18.83 11.56 -16.23
C MET A 1 18.74 12.86 -15.50
N GLU A 2 17.61 13.54 -15.63
CA GLU A 2 17.32 14.73 -14.86
C GLU A 2 16.92 14.34 -13.42
N LEU A 3 17.01 15.29 -12.49
CA LEU A 3 16.56 15.07 -11.11
C LEU A 3 15.09 14.63 -11.06
N SER A 4 14.26 15.16 -11.96
CA SER A 4 12.87 14.73 -12.13
C SER A 4 12.77 13.25 -12.47
N ASP A 5 13.62 12.72 -13.35
CA ASP A 5 13.53 11.31 -13.75
C ASP A 5 13.93 10.38 -12.61
N VAL A 6 14.91 10.80 -11.81
CA VAL A 6 15.35 10.07 -10.61
C VAL A 6 14.24 10.02 -9.57
N VAL A 7 13.57 11.16 -9.32
CA VAL A 7 12.45 11.22 -8.36
C VAL A 7 11.27 10.37 -8.84
N ALA A 8 10.89 10.46 -10.12
CA ALA A 8 9.84 9.62 -10.69
C ALA A 8 10.17 8.12 -10.56
N SER A 9 11.42 7.73 -10.82
CA SER A 9 11.87 6.35 -10.69
C SER A 9 11.83 5.85 -9.24
N ALA A 10 12.24 6.69 -8.28
CA ALA A 10 12.18 6.37 -6.86
C ALA A 10 10.73 6.23 -6.36
N MET A 11 9.83 7.12 -6.80
CA MET A 11 8.39 7.01 -6.54
C MET A 11 7.81 5.73 -7.13
N PHE A 12 8.19 5.38 -8.36
CA PHE A 12 7.73 4.14 -9.00
C PHE A 12 8.20 2.89 -8.23
N ALA A 13 9.44 2.88 -7.74
CA ALA A 13 9.92 1.82 -6.86
C ALA A 13 9.08 1.74 -5.56
N GLY A 14 8.67 2.89 -5.00
CA GLY A 14 7.73 2.95 -3.88
C GLY A 14 6.36 2.35 -4.22
N VAL A 15 5.81 2.64 -5.41
CA VAL A 15 4.54 2.04 -5.89
C VAL A 15 4.67 0.53 -6.02
N VAL A 16 5.78 0.03 -6.57
CA VAL A 16 6.04 -1.41 -6.70
C VAL A 16 6.16 -2.06 -5.32
N ALA A 17 6.89 -1.45 -4.38
CA ALA A 17 7.01 -1.94 -3.01
C ALA A 17 5.63 -2.00 -2.33
N TYR A 18 4.85 -0.91 -2.42
CA TYR A 18 3.48 -0.88 -1.91
C TYR A 18 2.63 -2.00 -2.52
N ALA A 19 2.63 -2.17 -3.84
CA ALA A 19 1.83 -3.20 -4.51
C ALA A 19 2.21 -4.62 -4.08
N LEU A 20 3.50 -4.90 -3.89
CA LEU A 20 3.99 -6.21 -3.44
C LEU A 20 3.52 -6.52 -2.01
N PHE A 21 3.73 -5.60 -1.08
CA PHE A 21 3.36 -5.80 0.32
C PHE A 21 1.84 -5.71 0.53
N ALA A 22 1.14 -4.86 -0.23
CA ALA A 22 -0.32 -4.82 -0.29
C ALA A 22 -0.90 -6.16 -0.78
N GLY A 23 -0.21 -6.87 -1.68
CA GLY A 23 -0.61 -8.21 -2.10
C GLY A 23 -0.60 -9.22 -0.93
N ALA A 24 0.40 -9.17 -0.07
CA ALA A 24 0.46 -10.01 1.13
C ALA A 24 -0.61 -9.59 2.16
N ASP A 25 -0.78 -8.29 2.34
CA ASP A 25 -1.73 -7.68 3.26
C ASP A 25 -3.19 -7.99 2.88
N PHE A 26 -3.65 -7.52 1.71
CA PHE A 26 -4.99 -7.80 1.21
C PHE A 26 -5.24 -9.29 0.96
N GLY A 27 -4.19 -10.02 0.54
CA GLY A 27 -4.26 -11.47 0.38
C GLY A 27 -4.59 -12.18 1.69
N SER A 28 -3.97 -11.76 2.79
CA SER A 28 -4.28 -12.30 4.12
C SER A 28 -5.71 -11.97 4.56
N GLY A 29 -6.19 -10.76 4.27
CA GLY A 29 -7.60 -10.40 4.48
C GLY A 29 -8.55 -11.31 3.71
N PHE A 30 -8.22 -11.67 2.47
CA PHE A 30 -9.00 -12.62 1.68
C PHE A 30 -9.00 -14.03 2.29
N TRP A 31 -7.84 -14.51 2.75
CA TRP A 31 -7.73 -15.80 3.44
C TRP A 31 -8.53 -15.83 4.73
N ASP A 32 -8.56 -14.73 5.49
CA ASP A 32 -9.39 -14.61 6.68
C ASP A 32 -10.90 -14.64 6.34
N LEU A 33 -11.33 -13.83 5.37
CA LEU A 33 -12.72 -13.76 4.95
C LEU A 33 -13.26 -15.11 4.46
N THR A 34 -12.40 -15.92 3.85
CA THR A 34 -12.75 -17.26 3.32
C THR A 34 -12.49 -18.40 4.30
N ALA A 35 -11.90 -18.14 5.47
CA ALA A 35 -11.56 -19.14 6.49
C ALA A 35 -12.78 -19.84 7.12
N GLY A 36 -13.98 -19.30 6.91
CA GLY A 36 -15.24 -19.79 7.47
C GLY A 36 -15.51 -19.30 8.89
N GLY A 37 -16.34 -20.06 9.63
CA GLY A 37 -16.81 -19.67 10.96
C GLY A 37 -15.73 -19.76 12.05
N ALA A 38 -16.02 -19.18 13.22
CA ALA A 38 -15.08 -19.00 14.33
C ALA A 38 -14.28 -20.26 14.72
N ARG A 39 -14.89 -21.45 14.69
CA ARG A 39 -14.20 -22.71 15.01
C ARG A 39 -13.23 -23.19 13.93
N ARG A 40 -13.60 -23.07 12.64
CA ARG A 40 -12.80 -23.59 11.52
C ARG A 40 -11.70 -22.61 11.12
N GLY A 41 -12.01 -21.31 11.14
CA GLY A 41 -11.08 -20.24 10.77
C GLY A 41 -10.19 -19.72 11.89
N GLY A 42 -10.47 -20.05 13.16
CA GLY A 42 -9.77 -19.47 14.31
C GLY A 42 -8.25 -19.65 14.30
N ARG A 43 -7.76 -20.84 13.91
CA ARG A 43 -6.31 -21.10 13.83
C ARG A 43 -5.65 -20.31 12.70
N LEU A 44 -6.34 -20.11 11.59
CA LEU A 44 -5.83 -19.32 10.46
C LEU A 44 -5.78 -17.84 10.80
N ARG A 45 -6.82 -17.30 11.46
CA ARG A 45 -6.86 -15.91 11.95
C ARG A 45 -5.69 -15.57 12.85
N VAL A 46 -5.45 -16.39 13.88
CA VAL A 46 -4.31 -16.17 14.80
C VAL A 46 -2.97 -16.18 14.05
N LEU A 47 -2.82 -17.04 13.04
CA LEU A 47 -1.61 -17.08 12.23
C LEU A 47 -1.47 -15.83 11.35
N ILE A 48 -2.56 -15.38 10.73
CA ILE A 48 -2.61 -14.15 9.92
C ILE A 48 -2.25 -12.94 10.79
N ASP A 49 -2.91 -12.77 11.93
CA ASP A 49 -2.68 -11.64 12.84
C ASP A 49 -1.21 -11.54 13.25
N HIS A 50 -0.60 -12.66 13.64
CA HIS A 50 0.80 -12.70 14.03
C HIS A 50 1.76 -12.41 12.86
N SER A 51 1.42 -12.87 11.65
CA SER A 51 2.35 -12.82 10.50
C SER A 51 2.25 -11.51 9.72
N ILE A 52 1.05 -10.92 9.61
CA ILE A 52 0.79 -9.77 8.75
C ILE A 52 0.82 -8.45 9.48
N CYS A 53 0.56 -8.41 10.79
CA CYS A 53 0.57 -7.15 11.55
C CYS A 53 1.82 -6.26 11.25
N PRO A 54 3.07 -6.79 11.26
CA PRO A 54 4.25 -5.97 10.93
C PRO A 54 4.28 -5.49 9.47
N VAL A 55 3.78 -6.29 8.54
CA VAL A 55 3.75 -5.97 7.11
C VAL A 55 2.70 -4.90 6.82
N TRP A 56 1.50 -5.04 7.42
CA TRP A 56 0.40 -4.08 7.29
C TRP A 56 0.84 -2.69 7.76
N GLU A 57 1.41 -2.58 8.97
CA GLU A 57 1.85 -1.29 9.51
C GLU A 57 2.92 -0.62 8.63
N ALA A 58 3.92 -1.39 8.19
CA ALA A 58 5.00 -0.88 7.35
C ALA A 58 4.53 -0.53 5.93
N ASN A 59 3.55 -1.27 5.39
CA ASN A 59 3.12 -1.10 4.00
C ASN A 59 2.54 0.30 3.74
N HIS A 60 1.79 0.86 4.70
CA HIS A 60 1.19 2.20 4.56
C HIS A 60 2.23 3.31 4.40
N VAL A 61 3.45 3.12 4.90
CA VAL A 61 4.54 4.11 4.77
C VAL A 61 4.90 4.34 3.30
N TRP A 62 4.81 3.31 2.44
CA TRP A 62 5.07 3.47 1.00
C TRP A 62 4.07 4.40 0.32
N LEU A 63 2.79 4.31 0.71
CA LEU A 63 1.76 5.19 0.17
C LEU A 63 2.00 6.65 0.59
N ILE A 64 2.34 6.87 1.86
CA ILE A 64 2.69 8.20 2.38
C ILE A 64 3.93 8.75 1.64
N TYR A 65 4.96 7.91 1.46
CA TYR A 65 6.18 8.26 0.71
C TYR A 65 5.84 8.76 -0.69
N ILE A 66 5.01 8.03 -1.45
CA ILE A 66 4.59 8.42 -2.80
C ILE A 66 3.84 9.76 -2.78
N LEU A 67 2.89 9.95 -1.85
CA LEU A 67 2.08 11.17 -1.77
C LEU A 67 2.92 12.40 -1.44
N VAL A 68 3.84 12.28 -0.47
CA VAL A 68 4.74 13.38 -0.06
C VAL A 68 5.66 13.77 -1.21
N PHE A 69 6.26 12.80 -1.90
CA PHE A 69 7.12 13.07 -3.04
C PHE A 69 6.33 13.62 -4.23
N LEU A 70 5.12 13.14 -4.48
CA LEU A 70 4.25 13.62 -5.56
C LEU A 70 3.90 15.10 -5.38
N TRP A 71 3.46 15.53 -4.19
CA TRP A 71 3.21 16.95 -3.95
C TRP A 71 4.51 17.74 -4.06
N THR A 72 5.61 17.23 -3.50
CA THR A 72 6.86 18.01 -3.34
C THR A 72 7.55 18.24 -4.67
N ALA A 73 7.66 17.20 -5.51
CA ALA A 73 8.37 17.27 -6.79
C ALA A 73 7.46 17.61 -7.98
N TYR A 74 6.15 17.29 -7.90
CA TYR A 74 5.19 17.51 -8.99
C TYR A 74 3.88 18.14 -8.51
N PRO A 75 3.92 19.35 -7.92
CA PRO A 75 2.74 19.97 -7.31
C PRO A 75 1.57 20.17 -8.28
N GLY A 76 1.84 20.46 -9.56
CA GLY A 76 0.81 20.58 -10.58
C GLY A 76 0.09 19.26 -10.88
N ALA A 77 0.84 18.15 -10.94
CA ALA A 77 0.26 16.82 -11.12
C ALA A 77 -0.52 16.38 -9.88
N PHE A 78 0.04 16.63 -8.69
CA PHE A 78 -0.64 16.37 -7.41
C PHE A 78 -1.99 17.07 -7.34
N ALA A 79 -2.04 18.38 -7.62
CA ALA A 79 -3.27 19.15 -7.60
C ALA A 79 -4.29 18.61 -8.61
N ALA A 80 -3.87 18.31 -9.84
CA ALA A 80 -4.74 17.74 -10.87
C ALA A 80 -5.33 16.38 -10.44
N ILE A 81 -4.50 15.49 -9.88
CA ILE A 81 -4.92 14.17 -9.39
C ILE A 81 -5.93 14.31 -8.25
N MET A 82 -5.60 15.05 -7.19
CA MET A 82 -6.44 15.17 -5.99
C MET A 82 -7.76 15.90 -6.24
N THR A 83 -7.81 16.81 -7.22
CA THR A 83 -9.05 17.52 -7.59
C THR A 83 -9.93 16.72 -8.54
N THR A 84 -9.32 15.92 -9.43
CA THR A 84 -10.07 15.05 -10.34
C THR A 84 -10.60 13.81 -9.62
N LEU A 85 -9.77 13.22 -8.75
CA LEU A 85 -10.07 12.03 -7.96
C LEU A 85 -10.45 12.45 -6.52
N PHE A 86 -11.45 13.32 -6.38
CA PHE A 86 -11.86 13.78 -5.05
C PHE A 86 -12.80 12.80 -4.33
N ILE A 87 -13.49 11.94 -5.09
CA ILE A 87 -14.45 10.94 -4.58
C ILE A 87 -13.75 9.59 -4.28
N PRO A 88 -13.06 8.95 -5.25
CA PRO A 88 -12.22 7.80 -4.95
C PRO A 88 -10.94 8.23 -4.22
#